data_AF-E4NN95-F1
#
_entry.id   AF-E4NN95-F1
#
_cell.length_a   1.000
_cell.length_b   1.000
_cell.length_c   1.000
_cell.angle_alpha   90.00
_cell.angle_beta   90.00
_cell.angle_gamma   90.00
#
_symmetry.space_group_name_H-M   'P 1'
#
loop_
_entity.id
_entity.type
_entity.pdbx_description
1 polymer ?
#
loop_
_entity_poly.entity_id
_entity_poly.type
_entity_poly.pdbx_seq_one_letter_code
_entity_poly.pdbx_strand_id
1 'polypeptide(L)'
;MNVSVRRVLLALCIVVSLLASGGTAFAADTTIDETQTVERDGTNVRLTLTYDIPDSVTELTVEVPALSGGDYEVARTAHVERLNQTRFKWTDGPDPVIVLTAHISDPPIERVQSVVGADDWAFAALPQTGLSWRYRGDSVSATFDTAVSGEGYASETYAYLGPHRFASRTTDGPTVTVVAAPNTTSPEAMNETADHLQTLATEFDTGFQYDEVVTFIPPKSAFGPSDLAGRAVKHTILLRPRSVGTDTVGNVVSHEYVHTRLGAFFGSAEWLREGSAQYYGALLSVNAGVGSFEEFHSYVTTDKYADSGVVLRDTETWNSKFVPYQKGAHVLAALDAEIRVRTDGQQTLRDVFEKRSEERYGELHDHEDFRRAVVDVTGDGSMADWVDTYVGTNATPPVPDDPSLYVNHPDADTDGDGMTDGEEAALGTDPFSADTDGDGLSDAVELAGATNATLADTDADALDDGRESELPTNATLADTDGDGVVDGRDDYPLNAEHTTVTPVPRSTETESVATTQSEPPPDTTPRRYGLEKWLFELGLPSDETAQGVALVVPVVVFLLIAVRLAH
;
A
#
# COMPACT_ATOMS: atom_id res chain seq x y z
N MET A 1 2.37 8.86 -29.72
CA MET A 1 1.42 8.47 -30.79
C MET A 1 0.07 8.25 -30.15
N ASN A 2 -1.04 8.69 -30.78
CA ASN A 2 -2.37 8.67 -30.14
C ASN A 2 -2.82 7.26 -29.76
N VAL A 3 -3.39 7.13 -28.55
CA VAL A 3 -3.94 5.89 -27.98
C VAL A 3 -4.96 5.23 -28.90
N SER A 4 -5.78 6.02 -29.61
CA SER A 4 -6.75 5.54 -30.60
C SER A 4 -6.13 4.71 -31.73
N VAL A 5 -4.87 4.95 -32.11
CA VAL A 5 -4.20 4.20 -33.18
C VAL A 5 -3.73 2.82 -32.68
N ARG A 6 -3.37 2.69 -31.39
CA ARG A 6 -3.05 1.39 -30.78
C ARG A 6 -4.30 0.51 -30.67
N ARG A 7 -5.44 1.05 -30.23
CA ARG A 7 -6.71 0.29 -30.14
C ARG A 7 -7.16 -0.24 -31.52
N VAL A 8 -7.03 0.54 -32.60
CA VAL A 8 -7.36 0.09 -33.96
C VAL A 8 -6.42 -1.02 -34.47
N LEU A 9 -5.12 -0.94 -34.19
CA LEU A 9 -4.16 -2.00 -34.56
C LEU A 9 -4.36 -3.29 -33.77
N LEU A 10 -4.66 -3.20 -32.47
CA LEU A 10 -4.94 -4.37 -31.64
C LEU A 10 -6.23 -5.08 -32.10
N ALA A 11 -7.29 -4.33 -32.38
CA ALA A 11 -8.53 -4.85 -32.96
C ALA A 11 -8.29 -5.53 -34.32
N LEU A 12 -7.41 -4.99 -35.17
CA LEU A 12 -7.06 -5.61 -36.45
C LEU A 12 -6.35 -6.96 -36.27
N CYS A 13 -5.42 -7.07 -35.31
CA CYS A 13 -4.72 -8.33 -35.00
C CYS A 13 -5.66 -9.40 -34.44
N ILE A 14 -6.63 -9.01 -33.61
CA ILE A 14 -7.67 -9.92 -33.08
C ILE A 14 -8.56 -10.44 -34.23
N VAL A 15 -9.03 -9.55 -35.13
CA VAL A 15 -9.87 -9.94 -36.28
C VAL A 15 -9.11 -10.84 -37.27
N VAL A 16 -7.82 -10.59 -37.53
CA VAL A 16 -7.00 -11.47 -38.39
C VAL A 16 -6.77 -12.84 -37.75
N SER A 17 -6.73 -12.93 -36.43
CA SER A 17 -6.56 -14.20 -35.71
C SER A 17 -7.86 -15.03 -35.68
N LEU A 18 -9.01 -14.38 -35.46
CA LEU A 18 -10.35 -14.99 -35.49
C LEU A 18 -10.77 -15.50 -36.88
N LEU A 19 -10.16 -15.02 -37.96
CA LEU A 19 -10.41 -15.52 -39.32
C LEU A 19 -9.60 -16.78 -39.66
N ALA A 20 -8.63 -17.18 -38.83
CA ALA A 20 -7.78 -18.36 -39.05
C ALA A 20 -8.22 -19.60 -38.26
N SER A 21 -8.94 -19.43 -37.14
CA SER A 21 -9.55 -20.51 -36.37
C SER A 21 -11.07 -20.39 -36.40
N GLY A 22 -11.77 -21.43 -36.83
CA GLY A 22 -13.24 -21.48 -36.91
C GLY A 22 -13.91 -21.60 -35.55
N GLY A 23 -13.64 -20.65 -34.65
CA GLY A 23 -14.26 -20.54 -33.34
C GLY A 23 -15.68 -20.01 -33.43
N THR A 24 -16.55 -20.52 -32.55
CA THR A 24 -17.88 -19.96 -32.32
C THR A 24 -17.75 -18.51 -31.88
N ALA A 25 -18.40 -17.59 -32.59
CA ALA A 25 -18.53 -16.22 -32.11
C ALA A 25 -19.27 -16.23 -30.77
N PHE A 26 -18.59 -15.77 -29.71
CA PHE A 26 -19.29 -15.36 -28.50
C PHE A 26 -20.26 -14.24 -28.87
N ALA A 27 -21.49 -14.30 -28.34
CA ALA A 27 -22.40 -13.18 -28.46
C ALA A 27 -21.74 -11.97 -27.79
N ALA A 28 -21.80 -10.79 -28.43
CA ALA A 28 -21.36 -9.58 -27.77
C ALA A 28 -22.30 -9.34 -26.57
N ASP A 29 -21.74 -9.21 -25.37
CA ASP A 29 -22.52 -8.83 -24.20
C ASP A 29 -23.23 -7.52 -24.49
N THR A 30 -24.53 -7.49 -24.20
CA THR A 30 -25.37 -6.33 -24.50
C THR A 30 -25.34 -5.41 -23.28
N THR A 31 -24.64 -4.29 -23.38
CA THR A 31 -24.41 -3.36 -22.27
C THR A 31 -25.30 -2.13 -22.36
N ILE A 32 -25.69 -1.58 -21.21
CA ILE A 32 -26.10 -0.17 -21.07
C ILE A 32 -24.86 0.60 -20.63
N ASP A 33 -24.41 1.56 -21.43
CA ASP A 33 -23.19 2.30 -21.13
C ASP A 33 -23.55 3.69 -20.58
N GLU A 34 -23.32 3.92 -19.29
CA GLU A 34 -23.42 5.26 -18.68
C GLU A 34 -22.08 5.98 -18.82
N THR A 35 -22.05 7.09 -19.56
CA THR A 35 -20.90 8.01 -19.56
C THR A 35 -21.21 9.24 -18.72
N GLN A 36 -20.34 9.50 -17.74
CA GLN A 36 -20.37 10.65 -16.86
C GLN A 36 -19.28 11.65 -17.27
N THR A 37 -19.66 12.71 -17.99
CA THR A 37 -18.73 13.81 -18.33
C THR A 37 -18.79 14.92 -17.29
N VAL A 38 -17.66 15.28 -16.70
CA VAL A 38 -17.51 16.35 -15.70
C VAL A 38 -16.70 17.53 -16.24
N GLU A 39 -17.14 18.75 -15.97
CA GLU A 39 -16.43 19.98 -16.34
C GLU A 39 -16.62 21.12 -15.34
N ARG A 40 -15.70 22.09 -15.35
CA ARG A 40 -15.81 23.32 -14.57
C ARG A 40 -16.53 24.40 -15.36
N ASP A 41 -17.66 24.86 -14.84
CA ASP A 41 -18.57 25.84 -15.44
C ASP A 41 -18.62 27.12 -14.59
N GLY A 42 -17.55 27.91 -14.68
CA GLY A 42 -17.38 29.12 -13.87
C GLY A 42 -17.25 28.80 -12.38
N THR A 43 -18.24 29.23 -11.59
CA THR A 43 -18.34 28.95 -10.14
C THR A 43 -19.06 27.63 -9.82
N ASN A 44 -19.31 26.78 -10.82
CA ASN A 44 -19.96 25.49 -10.67
C ASN A 44 -19.11 24.37 -11.26
N VAL A 45 -19.41 23.13 -10.86
CA VAL A 45 -19.08 21.94 -11.62
C VAL A 45 -20.35 21.43 -12.28
N ARG A 46 -20.27 21.23 -13.60
CA ARG A 46 -21.35 20.63 -14.40
C ARG A 46 -21.02 19.16 -14.60
N LEU A 47 -22.03 18.33 -14.45
CA LEU A 47 -21.98 16.89 -14.68
C LEU A 47 -23.02 16.52 -15.73
N THR A 48 -22.63 15.76 -16.73
CA THR A 48 -23.53 15.29 -17.79
C THR A 48 -23.50 13.78 -17.81
N LEU A 49 -24.60 13.16 -17.39
CA LEU A 49 -24.84 11.72 -17.50
C LEU A 49 -25.51 11.47 -18.86
N THR A 50 -24.88 10.64 -19.70
CA THR A 50 -25.42 10.17 -20.99
C THR A 50 -25.47 8.66 -21.01
N TYR A 51 -26.46 8.10 -21.71
CA TYR A 51 -26.70 6.65 -21.77
C TYR A 51 -26.72 6.17 -23.22
N ASP A 52 -25.87 5.19 -23.56
CA ASP A 52 -26.14 4.31 -24.70
C ASP A 52 -27.03 3.16 -24.21
N ILE A 53 -28.13 2.91 -24.92
CA ILE A 53 -29.17 1.94 -24.51
C ILE A 53 -29.45 0.99 -25.68
N PRO A 54 -29.18 -0.31 -25.52
CA PRO A 54 -29.34 -1.28 -26.59
C PRO A 54 -30.82 -1.60 -26.86
N ASP A 55 -31.15 -1.93 -28.11
CA ASP A 55 -32.52 -2.26 -28.58
C ASP A 55 -33.26 -3.36 -27.77
N SER A 56 -32.53 -4.17 -27.01
CA SER A 56 -33.10 -5.20 -26.12
C SER A 56 -33.76 -4.60 -24.88
N VAL A 57 -33.36 -3.40 -24.45
CA VAL A 57 -33.87 -2.71 -23.26
C VAL A 57 -35.19 -2.00 -23.60
N THR A 58 -36.15 -2.16 -22.69
CA THR A 58 -37.54 -1.73 -22.86
C THR A 58 -38.03 -0.77 -21.78
N GLU A 59 -37.35 -0.74 -20.64
CA GLU A 59 -37.49 0.28 -19.61
C GLU A 59 -36.12 0.51 -18.99
N LEU A 60 -35.75 1.76 -18.71
CA LEU A 60 -34.63 2.14 -17.85
C LEU A 60 -35.11 3.16 -16.82
N THR A 61 -34.69 2.98 -15.58
CA THR A 61 -34.81 3.96 -14.50
C THR A 61 -33.42 4.23 -13.93
N VAL A 62 -33.03 5.49 -13.92
CA VAL A 62 -31.82 6.01 -13.28
C VAL A 62 -32.19 6.55 -11.90
N GLU A 63 -31.42 6.22 -10.88
CA GLU A 63 -31.44 6.84 -9.57
C GLU A 63 -30.12 7.57 -9.32
N VAL A 64 -30.22 8.84 -8.89
CA VAL A 64 -29.09 9.69 -8.52
C VAL A 64 -29.25 10.11 -7.05
N PRO A 65 -28.79 9.28 -6.08
CA PRO A 65 -28.99 9.53 -4.65
C PRO A 65 -28.42 10.88 -4.16
N ALA A 66 -27.35 11.38 -4.78
CA ALA A 66 -26.73 12.66 -4.41
C ALA A 66 -27.69 13.87 -4.51
N LEU A 67 -28.74 13.79 -5.34
CA LEU A 67 -29.79 14.81 -5.40
C LEU A 67 -30.60 14.94 -4.10
N SER A 68 -30.48 13.98 -3.16
CA SER A 68 -31.09 14.07 -1.83
C SER A 68 -30.30 14.94 -0.85
N GLY A 69 -28.99 15.10 -1.04
CA GLY A 69 -28.11 15.87 -0.15
C GLY A 69 -28.23 17.39 -0.30
N GLY A 70 -28.74 17.87 -1.44
CA GLY A 70 -28.79 19.30 -1.80
C GLY A 70 -27.51 19.83 -2.44
N ASP A 71 -26.48 18.99 -2.54
CA ASP A 71 -25.18 19.27 -3.13
C ASP A 71 -25.19 19.42 -4.66
N TYR A 72 -26.04 18.62 -5.31
CA TYR A 72 -26.26 18.63 -6.75
C TYR A 72 -27.70 19.01 -7.06
N GLU A 73 -27.88 19.89 -8.05
CA GLU A 73 -29.17 20.27 -8.60
C GLU A 73 -29.32 19.81 -10.06
N VAL A 74 -30.54 19.53 -10.50
CA VAL A 74 -30.83 19.14 -11.89
C VAL A 74 -30.92 20.39 -12.75
N ALA A 75 -29.92 20.62 -13.59
CA ALA A 75 -29.87 21.76 -14.51
C ALA A 75 -30.73 21.53 -15.78
N ARG A 76 -30.71 20.30 -16.34
CA ARG A 76 -31.45 19.93 -17.55
C ARG A 76 -31.64 18.42 -17.64
N THR A 77 -32.70 17.98 -18.33
CA THR A 77 -32.86 16.60 -18.79
C THR A 77 -33.19 16.54 -20.29
N ALA A 78 -32.98 15.37 -20.92
CA ALA A 78 -33.47 15.01 -22.25
C ALA A 78 -33.76 13.50 -22.30
N HIS A 79 -34.81 13.09 -23.03
CA HIS A 79 -35.30 11.70 -23.14
C HIS A 79 -35.52 10.95 -21.80
N VAL A 80 -35.68 11.69 -20.70
CA VAL A 80 -36.08 11.17 -19.38
C VAL A 80 -37.16 12.03 -18.72
N GLU A 81 -38.07 11.36 -18.01
CA GLU A 81 -39.09 11.93 -17.13
C GLU A 81 -38.61 11.80 -15.68
N ARG A 82 -38.66 12.90 -14.91
CA ARG A 82 -38.29 12.89 -13.49
C ARG A 82 -39.45 12.32 -12.67
N LEU A 83 -39.27 11.13 -12.10
CA LEU A 83 -40.26 10.44 -11.27
C LEU A 83 -40.36 11.04 -9.86
N ASN A 84 -39.21 11.40 -9.26
CA ASN A 84 -39.13 12.02 -7.93
C ASN A 84 -37.83 12.82 -7.78
N GLN A 85 -37.40 13.14 -6.56
CA GLN A 85 -36.17 13.92 -6.33
C GLN A 85 -34.90 13.25 -6.90
N THR A 86 -34.73 11.94 -6.74
CA THR A 86 -33.52 11.19 -7.14
C THR A 86 -33.72 10.38 -8.43
N ARG A 87 -34.95 10.02 -8.81
CA ARG A 87 -35.23 9.03 -9.86
C ARG A 87 -35.77 9.62 -11.15
N PHE A 88 -35.29 9.10 -12.27
CA PHE A 88 -35.64 9.46 -13.64
C PHE A 88 -35.95 8.19 -14.44
N LYS A 89 -36.98 8.23 -15.28
CA LYS A 89 -37.36 7.13 -16.18
C LYS A 89 -37.07 7.53 -17.63
N TRP A 90 -36.45 6.65 -18.40
CA TRP A 90 -36.30 6.82 -19.85
C TRP A 90 -37.67 6.88 -20.54
N THR A 91 -37.87 7.87 -21.43
CA THR A 91 -39.17 8.16 -22.07
C THR A 91 -39.26 7.72 -23.52
N ASP A 92 -38.40 6.79 -23.96
CA ASP A 92 -38.15 6.46 -25.36
C ASP A 92 -37.39 7.58 -26.12
N GLY A 93 -36.69 7.20 -27.18
CA GLY A 93 -35.73 8.02 -27.94
C GLY A 93 -34.26 7.85 -27.54
N PRO A 94 -33.33 8.20 -28.44
CA PRO A 94 -31.88 7.99 -28.27
C PRO A 94 -31.25 8.97 -27.26
N ASP A 95 -30.03 8.65 -26.86
CA ASP A 95 -29.12 9.49 -26.06
C ASP A 95 -29.80 10.18 -24.85
N PRO A 96 -30.35 9.44 -23.86
CA PRO A 96 -30.89 10.05 -22.65
C PRO A 96 -29.84 10.85 -21.88
N VAL A 97 -30.25 12.02 -21.36
CA VAL A 97 -29.32 12.94 -20.68
C VAL A 97 -29.90 13.45 -19.37
N ILE A 98 -29.09 13.41 -18.32
CA ILE A 98 -29.32 14.11 -17.05
C ILE A 98 -28.12 15.03 -16.80
N VAL A 99 -28.34 16.34 -16.82
CA VAL A 99 -27.32 17.35 -16.52
C VAL A 99 -27.52 17.84 -15.08
N LEU A 100 -26.50 17.66 -14.26
CA LEU A 100 -26.44 18.17 -12.90
C LEU A 100 -25.48 19.37 -12.81
N THR A 101 -25.70 20.21 -11.81
CA THR A 101 -24.79 21.29 -11.43
C THR A 101 -24.57 21.27 -9.91
N ALA A 102 -23.35 21.54 -9.48
CA ALA A 102 -23.01 21.73 -8.07
C ALA A 102 -22.18 23.01 -7.92
N HIS A 103 -22.48 23.81 -6.91
CA HIS A 103 -21.79 25.08 -6.68
C HIS A 103 -20.43 24.85 -6.01
N ILE A 104 -19.37 25.45 -6.54
CA ILE A 104 -18.02 25.39 -5.95
C ILE A 104 -18.06 26.18 -4.65
N SER A 105 -17.98 25.49 -3.52
CA SER A 105 -18.10 26.08 -2.19
C SER A 105 -16.73 26.32 -1.54
N ASP A 106 -16.63 27.38 -0.73
CA ASP A 106 -15.50 27.56 0.18
C ASP A 106 -15.46 26.40 1.21
N PRO A 107 -14.27 25.91 1.60
CA PRO A 107 -14.10 24.69 2.41
C PRO A 107 -14.70 24.86 3.82
N PRO A 108 -15.31 23.80 4.39
CA PRO A 108 -14.50 22.72 4.96
C PRO A 108 -15.02 21.29 4.74
N ILE A 109 -14.16 20.38 4.25
CA ILE A 109 -14.45 18.94 4.24
C ILE A 109 -14.38 18.37 5.68
N GLU A 110 -15.54 18.32 6.33
CA GLU A 110 -15.85 17.46 7.47
C GLU A 110 -16.78 16.29 7.09
N ARG A 111 -17.45 16.37 5.93
CA ARG A 111 -18.27 15.29 5.34
C ARG A 111 -17.87 15.13 3.88
N VAL A 112 -17.91 13.89 3.37
CA VAL A 112 -17.64 13.61 1.95
C VAL A 112 -18.90 13.83 1.13
N GLN A 113 -19.11 15.09 0.79
CA GLN A 113 -19.63 15.67 -0.46
C GLN A 113 -19.56 17.21 -0.29
N SER A 114 -19.38 18.02 -1.32
CA SER A 114 -19.60 17.75 -2.75
C SER A 114 -18.55 18.37 -3.69
N VAL A 115 -18.41 19.70 -3.72
CA VAL A 115 -17.52 20.41 -4.65
C VAL A 115 -16.83 21.59 -3.96
N VAL A 116 -15.50 21.58 -3.99
CA VAL A 116 -14.63 22.65 -3.48
C VAL A 116 -13.69 23.13 -4.59
N GLY A 117 -13.13 24.34 -4.49
CA GLY A 117 -12.26 24.87 -5.54
C GLY A 117 -11.80 26.30 -5.31
N ALA A 118 -11.12 26.84 -6.32
CA ALA A 118 -10.66 28.22 -6.39
C ALA A 118 -10.90 28.77 -7.81
N ASP A 119 -10.22 29.87 -8.17
CA ASP A 119 -10.36 30.54 -9.48
C ASP A 119 -9.89 29.69 -10.68
N ASP A 120 -8.95 28.77 -10.48
CA ASP A 120 -8.27 27.98 -11.51
C ASP A 120 -8.42 26.45 -11.37
N TRP A 121 -8.93 25.95 -10.25
CA TRP A 121 -9.18 24.52 -10.03
C TRP A 121 -10.48 24.22 -9.29
N ALA A 122 -10.97 22.98 -9.39
CA ALA A 122 -12.03 22.42 -8.55
C ALA A 122 -11.77 20.93 -8.26
N PHE A 123 -12.25 20.44 -7.12
CA PHE A 123 -12.26 19.04 -6.74
C PHE A 123 -13.69 18.64 -6.38
N ALA A 124 -14.21 17.60 -7.03
CA ALA A 124 -15.60 17.17 -6.95
C ALA A 124 -15.72 15.69 -6.55
N ALA A 125 -16.58 15.40 -5.59
CA ALA A 125 -17.04 14.05 -5.28
C ALA A 125 -18.19 13.69 -6.22
N LEU A 126 -17.97 12.69 -7.06
CA LEU A 126 -18.89 12.34 -8.13
C LEU A 126 -20.05 11.48 -7.60
N PRO A 127 -21.30 11.73 -8.07
CA PRO A 127 -22.44 10.95 -7.65
C PRO A 127 -22.35 9.53 -8.21
N GLN A 128 -22.62 8.54 -7.36
CA GLN A 128 -22.83 7.16 -7.81
C GLN A 128 -24.28 7.02 -8.28
N THR A 129 -24.50 6.43 -9.44
CA THR A 129 -25.83 6.20 -10.04
C THR A 129 -26.31 4.78 -9.77
N GLY A 130 -27.63 4.60 -9.70
CA GLY A 130 -28.28 3.30 -9.57
C GLY A 130 -29.15 3.04 -10.79
N LEU A 131 -28.86 1.98 -11.55
CA LEU A 131 -29.61 1.63 -12.76
C LEU A 131 -30.57 0.46 -12.50
N SER A 132 -31.78 0.55 -13.05
CA SER A 132 -32.79 -0.51 -12.99
C SER A 132 -33.53 -0.60 -14.32
N TRP A 133 -33.47 -1.74 -14.98
CA TRP A 133 -33.97 -1.91 -16.35
C TRP A 133 -34.84 -3.16 -16.55
N ARG A 134 -35.52 -3.21 -17.69
CA ARG A 134 -36.17 -4.42 -18.24
C ARG A 134 -35.67 -4.66 -19.65
N TYR A 135 -35.30 -5.90 -19.98
CA TYR A 135 -34.80 -6.27 -21.30
C TYR A 135 -35.58 -7.45 -21.91
N ARG A 136 -35.30 -7.76 -23.19
CA ARG A 136 -35.81 -8.91 -23.94
C ARG A 136 -34.65 -9.70 -24.52
N GLY A 137 -34.77 -11.03 -24.50
CA GLY A 137 -33.74 -11.92 -25.04
C GLY A 137 -32.63 -12.14 -24.03
N ASP A 138 -31.39 -11.97 -24.48
CA ASP A 138 -30.18 -12.24 -23.70
C ASP A 138 -30.00 -11.23 -22.56
N SER A 139 -29.18 -11.60 -21.57
CA SER A 139 -28.89 -10.77 -20.39
C SER A 139 -28.25 -9.44 -20.78
N VAL A 140 -28.71 -8.36 -20.14
CA VAL A 140 -28.14 -7.02 -20.28
C VAL A 140 -27.40 -6.65 -19.00
N SER A 141 -26.14 -6.21 -19.14
CA SER A 141 -25.30 -5.64 -18.07
C SER A 141 -25.20 -4.11 -18.21
N ALA A 142 -24.45 -3.46 -17.34
CA ALA A 142 -24.19 -2.02 -17.43
C ALA A 142 -22.70 -1.71 -17.21
N THR A 143 -22.20 -0.68 -17.89
CA THR A 143 -20.85 -0.14 -17.72
C THR A 143 -20.92 1.34 -17.30
N PHE A 144 -19.86 1.83 -16.66
CA PHE A 144 -19.79 3.20 -16.13
C PHE A 144 -18.44 3.82 -16.51
N ASP A 145 -18.46 4.79 -17.42
CA ASP A 145 -17.28 5.56 -17.85
C ASP A 145 -17.31 6.95 -17.23
N THR A 146 -16.17 7.46 -16.75
CA THR A 146 -16.04 8.86 -16.32
C THR A 146 -15.00 9.60 -17.16
N ALA A 147 -15.34 10.81 -17.61
CA ALA A 147 -14.48 11.63 -18.45
C ALA A 147 -14.46 13.10 -18.00
N VAL A 148 -13.31 13.76 -18.13
CA VAL A 148 -13.20 15.21 -17.92
C VAL A 148 -13.32 15.95 -19.27
N SER A 149 -14.18 16.95 -19.33
CA SER A 149 -14.19 17.95 -20.41
C SER A 149 -13.31 19.14 -20.01
N GLY A 150 -12.18 19.30 -20.72
CA GLY A 150 -11.16 20.30 -20.44
C GLY A 150 -9.89 19.72 -19.82
N GLU A 151 -9.21 20.51 -18.99
CA GLU A 151 -8.02 20.09 -18.25
C GLU A 151 -8.42 19.51 -16.89
N GLY A 152 -7.95 18.31 -16.57
CA GLY A 152 -8.24 17.62 -15.30
C GLY A 152 -8.07 16.11 -15.40
N TYR A 153 -8.40 15.41 -14.33
CA TYR A 153 -8.41 13.94 -14.22
C TYR A 153 -9.61 13.50 -13.38
N ALA A 154 -10.21 12.35 -13.69
CA ALA A 154 -11.31 11.79 -12.91
C ALA A 154 -11.22 10.26 -12.80
N SER A 155 -11.63 9.71 -11.65
CA SER A 155 -12.05 8.32 -11.49
C SER A 155 -13.58 8.25 -11.40
N GLU A 156 -14.17 7.07 -11.17
CA GLU A 156 -15.61 6.96 -10.87
C GLU A 156 -16.06 7.77 -9.63
N THR A 157 -15.14 8.11 -8.72
CA THR A 157 -15.48 8.62 -7.39
C THR A 157 -15.12 10.09 -7.19
N TYR A 158 -14.00 10.54 -7.76
CA TYR A 158 -13.57 11.94 -7.64
C TYR A 158 -13.07 12.49 -8.98
N ALA A 159 -13.23 13.80 -9.17
CA ALA A 159 -12.61 14.54 -10.26
C ALA A 159 -11.80 15.72 -9.73
N TYR A 160 -10.58 15.88 -10.25
CA TYR A 160 -9.80 17.11 -10.14
C TYR A 160 -9.83 17.84 -11.48
N LEU A 161 -10.33 19.07 -11.47
CA LEU A 161 -10.53 19.91 -12.65
C LEU A 161 -9.56 21.09 -12.58
N GLY A 162 -8.78 21.31 -13.63
CA GLY A 162 -7.72 22.31 -13.70
C GLY A 162 -6.32 21.72 -13.89
N PRO A 163 -5.29 22.58 -13.92
CA PRO A 163 -3.91 22.18 -14.12
C PRO A 163 -3.45 21.22 -13.03
N HIS A 164 -2.83 20.10 -13.41
CA HIS A 164 -2.39 19.06 -12.47
C HIS A 164 -1.11 18.38 -12.95
N ARG A 165 -0.54 17.53 -12.10
CA ARG A 165 0.50 16.55 -12.44
C ARG A 165 -0.07 15.16 -12.22
N PHE A 166 0.47 14.17 -12.94
CA PHE A 166 0.23 12.78 -12.63
C PHE A 166 1.51 11.96 -12.75
N ALA A 167 1.62 10.92 -11.93
CA ALA A 167 2.54 9.81 -12.08
C ALA A 167 1.70 8.53 -12.21
N SER A 168 2.10 7.61 -13.09
CA SER A 168 1.36 6.36 -13.28
C SER A 168 2.31 5.19 -13.45
N ARG A 169 1.88 4.01 -13.03
CA ARG A 169 2.55 2.71 -13.15
C ARG A 169 1.54 1.68 -13.64
N THR A 170 2.01 0.72 -14.44
CA THR A 170 1.22 -0.40 -14.94
C THR A 170 2.14 -1.62 -15.03
N THR A 171 1.76 -2.70 -14.36
CA THR A 171 2.40 -4.02 -14.43
C THR A 171 1.35 -5.04 -14.91
N ASP A 172 1.46 -6.31 -14.51
CA ASP A 172 0.44 -7.33 -14.74
C ASP A 172 -0.76 -7.23 -13.74
N GLY A 173 -0.75 -6.24 -12.84
CA GLY A 173 -1.84 -5.88 -11.93
C GLY A 173 -2.59 -4.58 -12.32
N PRO A 174 -3.29 -3.91 -11.38
CA PRO A 174 -3.97 -2.65 -11.67
C PRO A 174 -2.99 -1.56 -12.12
N THR A 175 -3.46 -0.65 -12.98
CA THR A 175 -2.76 0.61 -13.21
C THR A 175 -2.88 1.49 -11.96
N VAL A 176 -1.76 1.94 -11.41
CA VAL A 176 -1.75 2.93 -10.34
C VAL A 176 -1.60 4.31 -10.95
N THR A 177 -2.44 5.27 -10.57
CA THR A 177 -2.33 6.67 -11.01
C THR A 177 -2.38 7.63 -9.81
N VAL A 178 -1.29 8.35 -9.55
CA VAL A 178 -1.22 9.43 -8.55
C VAL A 178 -1.42 10.79 -9.23
N VAL A 179 -2.51 11.48 -8.94
CA VAL A 179 -2.88 12.80 -9.46
C VAL A 179 -2.69 13.85 -8.37
N ALA A 180 -1.86 14.85 -8.62
CA ALA A 180 -1.62 15.93 -7.68
C ALA A 180 -1.89 17.31 -8.29
N ALA A 181 -2.47 18.19 -7.49
CA ALA A 181 -2.54 19.61 -7.84
C ALA A 181 -1.14 20.26 -7.86
N PRO A 182 -0.94 21.38 -8.59
CA PRO A 182 0.37 21.95 -8.77
C PRO A 182 0.94 22.45 -7.44
N ASN A 183 2.19 22.09 -7.16
CA ASN A 183 2.94 22.52 -5.97
C ASN A 183 2.36 22.04 -4.62
N THR A 184 1.51 21.01 -4.60
CA THR A 184 1.06 20.38 -3.33
C THR A 184 2.05 19.35 -2.80
N THR A 185 2.76 18.67 -3.70
CA THR A 185 3.80 17.68 -3.42
C THR A 185 4.92 17.77 -4.47
N SER A 186 6.10 17.21 -4.16
CA SER A 186 7.24 17.16 -5.09
C SER A 186 7.00 16.10 -6.18
N PRO A 187 7.60 16.24 -7.38
CA PRO A 187 7.55 15.18 -8.39
C PRO A 187 8.20 13.86 -7.94
N GLU A 188 9.16 13.95 -7.02
CA GLU A 188 9.87 12.83 -6.39
C GLU A 188 8.90 12.01 -5.51
N ALA A 189 8.29 12.63 -4.49
CA ALA A 189 7.29 12.01 -3.63
C ALA A 189 6.06 11.48 -4.39
N MET A 190 5.67 12.11 -5.51
CA MET A 190 4.63 11.56 -6.39
C MET A 190 5.04 10.26 -7.09
N ASN A 191 6.31 10.11 -7.47
CA ASN A 191 6.81 8.88 -8.06
C ASN A 191 6.98 7.82 -6.97
N GLU A 192 7.61 8.14 -5.85
CA GLU A 192 7.72 7.26 -4.67
C GLU A 192 6.35 6.71 -4.24
N THR A 193 5.32 7.56 -4.15
CA THR A 193 3.93 7.12 -3.87
C THR A 193 3.40 6.16 -4.94
N ALA A 194 3.69 6.41 -6.22
CA ALA A 194 3.21 5.58 -7.32
C ALA A 194 3.97 4.25 -7.44
N ASP A 195 5.26 4.24 -7.14
CA ASP A 195 6.12 3.06 -7.08
C ASP A 195 5.72 2.19 -5.88
N HIS A 196 5.58 2.78 -4.68
CA HIS A 196 5.11 2.09 -3.48
C HIS A 196 3.73 1.46 -3.66
N LEU A 197 2.75 2.23 -4.16
CA LEU A 197 1.42 1.69 -4.50
C LEU A 197 1.48 0.59 -5.56
N GLN A 198 2.46 0.60 -6.47
CA GLN A 198 2.65 -0.45 -7.47
C GLN A 198 3.24 -1.73 -6.85
N THR A 199 4.12 -1.62 -5.86
CA THR A 199 4.57 -2.75 -5.03
C THR A 199 3.39 -3.34 -4.27
N LEU A 200 2.64 -2.53 -3.52
CA LEU A 200 1.43 -2.96 -2.80
C LEU A 200 0.37 -3.61 -3.72
N ALA A 201 0.28 -3.15 -4.98
CA ALA A 201 -0.61 -3.70 -6.00
C ALA A 201 -0.20 -5.09 -6.52
N THR A 202 1.08 -5.45 -6.39
CA THR A 202 1.62 -6.77 -6.71
C THR A 202 1.55 -7.68 -5.48
N GLU A 203 1.91 -7.17 -4.31
CA GLU A 203 2.03 -7.92 -3.06
C GLU A 203 0.71 -8.21 -2.35
N PHE A 204 -0.36 -7.44 -2.62
CA PHE A 204 -1.64 -7.57 -1.95
C PHE A 204 -2.82 -7.38 -2.90
N ASP A 205 -3.32 -8.51 -3.39
CA ASP A 205 -4.50 -8.65 -4.25
C ASP A 205 -5.71 -9.23 -3.49
N THR A 206 -5.68 -9.42 -2.18
CA THR A 206 -6.81 -9.98 -1.42
C THR A 206 -8.05 -9.07 -1.43
N GLY A 207 -9.16 -9.57 -1.96
CA GLY A 207 -10.46 -8.87 -1.94
C GLY A 207 -10.88 -8.26 -3.28
N PHE A 208 -11.31 -7.00 -3.29
CA PHE A 208 -11.83 -6.33 -4.50
C PHE A 208 -10.74 -6.11 -5.55
N GLN A 209 -11.00 -6.57 -6.78
CA GLN A 209 -10.17 -6.31 -7.95
C GLN A 209 -10.69 -5.12 -8.76
N TYR A 210 -9.75 -4.35 -9.28
CA TYR A 210 -9.98 -3.19 -10.14
C TYR A 210 -8.89 -3.12 -11.20
N ASP A 211 -9.18 -2.54 -12.37
CA ASP A 211 -8.18 -2.33 -13.43
C ASP A 211 -7.30 -1.10 -13.17
N GLU A 212 -7.76 -0.18 -12.31
CA GLU A 212 -7.04 1.05 -11.93
C GLU A 212 -7.24 1.36 -10.44
N VAL A 213 -6.20 1.91 -9.77
CA VAL A 213 -6.28 2.57 -8.47
C VAL A 213 -5.82 4.02 -8.61
N VAL A 214 -6.69 4.99 -8.29
CA VAL A 214 -6.43 6.43 -8.49
C VAL A 214 -6.26 7.15 -7.15
N THR A 215 -5.13 7.81 -6.95
CA THR A 215 -4.83 8.59 -5.75
C THR A 215 -4.85 10.09 -6.05
N PHE A 216 -5.75 10.84 -5.42
CA PHE A 216 -5.85 12.30 -5.56
C PHE A 216 -5.18 13.04 -4.39
N ILE A 217 -4.34 14.03 -4.71
CA ILE A 217 -3.65 14.92 -3.78
C ILE A 217 -4.04 16.39 -4.11
N PRO A 218 -5.26 16.84 -3.74
CA PRO A 218 -5.70 18.20 -3.97
C PRO A 218 -5.01 19.21 -3.03
N PRO A 219 -5.15 20.52 -3.26
CA PRO A 219 -4.51 21.55 -2.42
C PRO A 219 -4.92 21.45 -0.96
N LYS A 220 -4.05 21.93 -0.05
CA LYS A 220 -4.37 22.00 1.40
C LYS A 220 -5.69 22.75 1.67
N SER A 221 -6.02 23.75 0.85
CA SER A 221 -7.28 24.52 0.91
C SER A 221 -8.53 23.73 0.50
N ALA A 222 -8.40 22.54 -0.11
CA ALA A 222 -9.53 21.65 -0.32
C ALA A 222 -10.06 21.05 1.00
N PHE A 223 -9.22 21.01 2.06
CA PHE A 223 -9.53 20.33 3.31
C PHE A 223 -10.05 21.30 4.38
N GLY A 224 -11.00 20.80 5.18
CA GLY A 224 -11.48 21.49 6.38
C GLY A 224 -10.52 21.38 7.58
N PRO A 225 -10.96 21.81 8.78
CA PRO A 225 -10.18 21.69 10.01
C PRO A 225 -10.09 20.24 10.52
N SER A 226 -10.70 19.27 9.84
CA SER A 226 -10.67 17.85 10.17
C SER A 226 -9.24 17.28 10.20
N ASP A 227 -9.03 16.24 11.01
CA ASP A 227 -7.73 15.54 11.10
C ASP A 227 -7.45 14.59 9.93
N LEU A 228 -8.39 14.47 8.97
CA LEU A 228 -8.34 13.50 7.86
C LEU A 228 -6.99 13.50 7.15
N ALA A 229 -6.25 12.40 7.26
CA ALA A 229 -4.95 12.20 6.63
C ALA A 229 -5.11 11.63 5.21
N GLY A 230 -5.85 10.52 5.12
CA GLY A 230 -6.29 9.89 3.88
C GLY A 230 -7.78 9.52 3.94
N ARG A 231 -8.30 9.01 2.81
CA ARG A 231 -9.54 8.23 2.71
C ARG A 231 -9.63 7.51 1.37
N ALA A 232 -9.82 6.20 1.38
CA ALA A 232 -10.27 5.43 0.23
C ALA A 232 -11.79 5.33 0.12
N VAL A 233 -12.29 5.22 -1.12
CA VAL A 233 -13.66 4.86 -1.50
C VAL A 233 -13.56 4.12 -2.84
N LYS A 234 -14.03 2.86 -2.89
CA LYS A 234 -13.71 1.92 -4.01
C LYS A 234 -12.19 1.93 -4.27
N HIS A 235 -11.79 1.90 -5.53
CA HIS A 235 -10.43 2.05 -6.06
C HIS A 235 -9.86 3.47 -6.04
N THR A 236 -10.49 4.44 -5.35
CA THR A 236 -10.01 5.82 -5.33
C THR A 236 -9.58 6.26 -3.94
N ILE A 237 -8.32 6.68 -3.81
CA ILE A 237 -7.71 7.21 -2.59
C ILE A 237 -7.70 8.74 -2.66
N LEU A 238 -8.03 9.41 -1.55
CA LEU A 238 -7.85 10.86 -1.35
C LEU A 238 -6.81 11.06 -0.25
N LEU A 239 -5.67 11.69 -0.56
CA LEU A 239 -4.64 12.02 0.43
C LEU A 239 -4.57 13.53 0.67
N ARG A 240 -4.37 13.91 1.93
CA ARG A 240 -3.94 15.28 2.27
C ARG A 240 -2.46 15.43 1.91
N PRO A 241 -2.00 16.58 1.38
CA PRO A 241 -0.59 16.79 1.01
C PRO A 241 0.46 16.51 2.10
N ARG A 242 0.08 16.52 3.38
CA ARG A 242 0.95 16.17 4.53
C ARG A 242 1.08 14.67 4.80
N SER A 243 0.49 13.82 3.96
CA SER A 243 0.27 12.38 4.19
C SER A 243 0.62 11.56 2.94
N VAL A 244 1.56 12.07 2.13
CA VAL A 244 2.06 11.47 0.90
C VAL A 244 3.35 10.66 1.15
N GLY A 245 3.92 10.73 2.35
CA GLY A 245 5.13 9.97 2.71
C GLY A 245 4.88 8.46 2.78
N THR A 246 5.86 7.70 2.30
CA THR A 246 5.91 6.23 2.25
C THR A 246 7.15 5.69 2.98
N ASP A 247 7.82 6.53 3.76
CA ASP A 247 9.12 6.33 4.41
C ASP A 247 9.02 5.76 5.84
N THR A 248 7.83 5.36 6.28
CA THR A 248 7.58 4.79 7.61
C THR A 248 6.62 3.60 7.55
N VAL A 249 6.80 2.62 8.43
CA VAL A 249 5.83 1.55 8.64
C VAL A 249 4.45 2.14 8.98
N GLY A 250 3.39 1.55 8.40
CA GLY A 250 2.02 1.96 8.68
C GLY A 250 1.71 3.38 8.22
N ASN A 251 2.35 3.82 7.13
CA ASN A 251 2.05 5.08 6.49
C ASN A 251 0.61 5.10 5.91
N VAL A 252 0.12 6.32 5.64
CA VAL A 252 -1.26 6.54 5.21
C VAL A 252 -1.52 5.99 3.80
N VAL A 253 -0.50 5.91 2.95
CA VAL A 253 -0.65 5.38 1.58
C VAL A 253 -0.98 3.88 1.64
N SER A 254 -0.22 3.10 2.42
CA SER A 254 -0.47 1.68 2.65
C SER A 254 -1.84 1.44 3.32
N HIS A 255 -2.18 2.22 4.35
CA HIS A 255 -3.47 2.10 5.07
C HIS A 255 -4.68 2.30 4.13
N GLU A 256 -4.67 3.36 3.33
CA GLU A 256 -5.78 3.64 2.41
C GLU A 256 -5.80 2.68 1.22
N TYR A 257 -4.64 2.17 0.78
CA TYR A 257 -4.60 1.12 -0.25
C TYR A 257 -5.33 -0.15 0.21
N VAL A 258 -5.11 -0.62 1.44
CA VAL A 258 -5.83 -1.78 1.98
C VAL A 258 -7.35 -1.53 2.06
N HIS A 259 -7.79 -0.30 2.37
CA HIS A 259 -9.21 0.07 2.28
C HIS A 259 -9.79 -0.04 0.86
N THR A 260 -8.99 0.15 -0.20
CA THR A 260 -9.49 -0.10 -1.57
C THR A 260 -9.81 -1.58 -1.80
N ARG A 261 -9.05 -2.48 -1.17
CA ARG A 261 -9.12 -3.93 -1.37
C ARG A 261 -10.13 -4.63 -0.46
N LEU A 262 -10.13 -4.28 0.83
CA LEU A 262 -11.03 -4.89 1.82
C LEU A 262 -12.31 -4.06 2.05
N GLY A 263 -12.34 -2.78 1.70
CA GLY A 263 -13.56 -1.97 1.71
C GLY A 263 -14.20 -1.82 3.08
N ALA A 264 -15.52 -2.05 3.15
CA ALA A 264 -16.30 -1.90 4.38
C ALA A 264 -16.61 -3.24 5.07
N PHE A 265 -16.68 -3.17 6.40
CA PHE A 265 -17.22 -4.21 7.28
C PHE A 265 -18.30 -3.55 8.16
N PHE A 266 -19.24 -4.35 8.65
CA PHE A 266 -20.42 -3.88 9.38
C PHE A 266 -20.68 -4.72 10.62
N GLY A 267 -21.72 -4.38 11.38
CA GLY A 267 -22.16 -5.17 12.53
C GLY A 267 -21.07 -5.35 13.58
N SER A 268 -20.99 -6.56 14.15
CA SER A 268 -19.97 -6.91 15.14
C SER A 268 -18.59 -7.18 14.53
N ALA A 269 -18.46 -7.08 13.20
CA ALA A 269 -17.20 -7.15 12.46
C ALA A 269 -16.68 -5.77 12.01
N GLU A 270 -17.35 -4.65 12.34
CA GLU A 270 -16.97 -3.29 11.91
C GLU A 270 -15.50 -2.94 12.23
N TRP A 271 -14.95 -3.46 13.35
CA TRP A 271 -13.57 -3.26 13.76
C TRP A 271 -12.54 -3.78 12.74
N LEU A 272 -12.88 -4.79 11.93
CA LEU A 272 -11.99 -5.32 10.90
C LEU A 272 -11.62 -4.23 9.90
N ARG A 273 -12.51 -3.28 9.61
CA ARG A 273 -12.28 -2.23 8.59
C ARG A 273 -10.99 -1.45 8.82
N GLU A 274 -10.85 -0.81 9.98
CA GLU A 274 -9.63 -0.03 10.28
C GLU A 274 -8.53 -0.91 10.92
N GLY A 275 -8.89 -2.05 11.54
CA GLY A 275 -7.92 -3.00 12.09
C GLY A 275 -7.08 -3.68 11.00
N SER A 276 -7.71 -4.14 9.92
CA SER A 276 -7.01 -4.77 8.79
C SER A 276 -6.22 -3.75 7.98
N ALA A 277 -6.79 -2.55 7.77
CA ALA A 277 -6.10 -1.45 7.09
C ALA A 277 -4.83 -1.02 7.83
N GLN A 278 -4.88 -0.94 9.17
CA GLN A 278 -3.71 -0.65 9.98
C GLN A 278 -2.70 -1.81 9.97
N TYR A 279 -3.16 -3.06 10.17
CA TYR A 279 -2.28 -4.23 10.24
C TYR A 279 -1.56 -4.48 8.91
N TYR A 280 -2.30 -4.66 7.81
CA TYR A 280 -1.69 -4.85 6.50
C TYR A 280 -1.00 -3.58 6.00
N GLY A 281 -1.48 -2.39 6.37
CA GLY A 281 -0.78 -1.14 6.06
C GLY A 281 0.63 -1.10 6.67
N ALA A 282 0.82 -1.71 7.84
CA ALA A 282 2.12 -1.90 8.46
C ALA A 282 2.90 -3.05 7.81
N LEU A 283 2.31 -4.25 7.74
CA LEU A 283 2.92 -5.48 7.22
C LEU A 283 3.48 -5.31 5.80
N LEU A 284 2.66 -4.75 4.90
CA LEU A 284 3.03 -4.53 3.50
C LEU A 284 4.01 -3.37 3.31
N SER A 285 4.22 -2.53 4.33
CA SER A 285 5.28 -1.51 4.28
C SER A 285 6.63 -2.14 4.63
N VAL A 286 6.73 -2.91 5.71
CA VAL A 286 7.99 -3.56 6.10
C VAL A 286 8.43 -4.60 5.06
N ASN A 287 7.49 -5.38 4.51
CA ASN A 287 7.72 -6.29 3.36
C ASN A 287 8.02 -5.58 2.02
N ALA A 288 7.99 -4.24 1.99
CA ALA A 288 8.41 -3.44 0.85
C ALA A 288 9.72 -2.68 1.12
N GLY A 289 10.48 -3.11 2.14
CA GLY A 289 11.73 -2.48 2.57
C GLY A 289 11.55 -1.14 3.30
N VAL A 290 10.36 -0.87 3.88
CA VAL A 290 10.06 0.39 4.58
C VAL A 290 10.09 0.19 6.09
N GLY A 291 11.19 0.63 6.72
CA GLY A 291 11.43 0.51 8.17
C GLY A 291 11.86 -0.90 8.58
N SER A 292 12.11 -1.12 9.87
CA SER A 292 12.57 -2.42 10.38
C SER A 292 11.44 -3.30 10.91
N PHE A 293 11.71 -4.60 11.11
CA PHE A 293 10.81 -5.49 11.82
C PHE A 293 10.50 -4.99 13.24
N GLU A 294 11.48 -4.45 13.98
CA GLU A 294 11.24 -3.87 15.32
C GLU A 294 10.23 -2.71 15.26
N GLU A 295 10.33 -1.82 14.26
CA GLU A 295 9.37 -0.72 14.07
C GLU A 295 7.96 -1.24 13.75
N PHE A 296 7.86 -2.26 12.89
CA PHE A 296 6.59 -2.94 12.60
C PHE A 296 5.98 -3.60 13.83
N HIS A 297 6.78 -4.38 14.56
CA HIS A 297 6.33 -5.11 15.74
C HIS A 297 5.86 -4.13 16.82
N SER A 298 6.64 -3.07 17.10
CA SER A 298 6.27 -2.00 18.03
C SER A 298 4.98 -1.28 17.63
N TYR A 299 4.74 -1.11 16.32
CA TYR A 299 3.53 -0.48 15.78
C TYR A 299 2.25 -1.31 16.03
N VAL A 300 2.33 -2.65 15.96
CA VAL A 300 1.18 -3.55 16.14
C VAL A 300 0.97 -4.04 17.58
N THR A 301 2.01 -4.06 18.42
CA THR A 301 1.96 -4.66 19.79
C THR A 301 1.47 -3.73 20.90
N THR A 302 0.92 -2.55 20.58
CA THR A 302 0.46 -1.59 21.61
C THR A 302 -0.52 -2.18 22.64
N ASP A 303 -0.19 -2.03 23.92
CA ASP A 303 -0.92 -2.56 25.08
C ASP A 303 -2.06 -1.64 25.57
N LYS A 304 -2.22 -0.46 24.97
CA LYS A 304 -3.07 0.66 25.43
C LYS A 304 -4.52 0.31 25.79
N TYR A 305 -5.05 -0.78 25.23
CA TYR A 305 -6.42 -1.25 25.47
C TYR A 305 -6.51 -2.56 26.27
N ALA A 306 -5.38 -3.13 26.71
CA ALA A 306 -5.35 -4.22 27.68
C ALA A 306 -6.09 -3.82 28.96
N ASP A 307 -6.91 -4.74 29.49
CA ASP A 307 -7.77 -4.57 30.66
C ASP A 307 -8.73 -3.35 30.66
N SER A 308 -8.80 -2.57 29.58
CA SER A 308 -9.53 -1.30 29.50
C SER A 308 -11.07 -1.42 29.45
N GLY A 309 -11.59 -2.65 29.48
CA GLY A 309 -13.02 -2.96 29.31
C GLY A 309 -13.51 -2.93 27.86
N VAL A 310 -12.63 -2.62 26.89
CA VAL A 310 -12.96 -2.52 25.46
C VAL A 310 -13.01 -3.90 24.78
N VAL A 311 -14.13 -4.18 24.13
CA VAL A 311 -14.41 -5.42 23.38
C VAL A 311 -14.52 -5.09 21.88
N LEU A 312 -13.78 -5.79 21.02
CA LEU A 312 -13.74 -5.46 19.59
C LEU A 312 -15.10 -5.65 18.91
N ARG A 313 -15.80 -6.75 19.18
CA ARG A 313 -17.12 -7.03 18.58
C ARG A 313 -18.28 -6.18 19.11
N ASP A 314 -18.05 -5.34 20.12
CA ASP A 314 -19.07 -4.52 20.78
C ASP A 314 -18.68 -3.04 20.75
N THR A 315 -19.18 -2.35 19.71
CA THR A 315 -18.93 -0.92 19.46
C THR A 315 -19.43 -0.01 20.59
N GLU A 316 -20.38 -0.45 21.43
CA GLU A 316 -20.85 0.35 22.57
C GLU A 316 -19.78 0.46 23.67
N THR A 317 -18.80 -0.46 23.71
CA THR A 317 -17.68 -0.42 24.65
C THR A 317 -16.55 0.51 24.23
N TRP A 318 -16.54 1.00 22.99
CA TRP A 318 -15.40 1.74 22.45
C TRP A 318 -15.34 3.17 22.99
N ASN A 319 -14.33 3.45 23.81
CA ASN A 319 -14.08 4.79 24.37
C ASN A 319 -13.37 5.75 23.40
N SER A 320 -13.03 5.30 22.18
CA SER A 320 -12.21 6.02 21.21
C SER A 320 -12.35 5.44 19.80
N LYS A 321 -12.32 6.30 18.76
CA LYS A 321 -12.24 5.88 17.35
C LYS A 321 -10.97 5.08 17.01
N PHE A 322 -9.95 5.14 17.86
CA PHE A 322 -8.67 4.44 17.67
C PHE A 322 -8.67 2.99 18.21
N VAL A 323 -9.78 2.50 18.78
CA VAL A 323 -9.88 1.11 19.25
C VAL A 323 -9.57 0.08 18.15
N PRO A 324 -10.21 0.14 16.95
CA PRO A 324 -9.87 -0.74 15.83
C PRO A 324 -8.43 -0.61 15.35
N TYR A 325 -7.93 0.61 15.19
CA TYR A 325 -6.56 0.88 14.75
C TYR A 325 -5.53 0.24 15.68
N GLN A 326 -5.76 0.22 16.99
CA GLN A 326 -4.75 -0.23 17.94
C GLN A 326 -5.01 -1.66 18.43
N LYS A 327 -6.16 -1.93 19.06
CA LYS A 327 -6.50 -3.28 19.52
C LYS A 327 -6.86 -4.21 18.36
N GLY A 328 -7.51 -3.69 17.31
CA GLY A 328 -7.84 -4.49 16.14
C GLY A 328 -6.60 -4.95 15.39
N ALA A 329 -5.66 -4.05 15.10
CA ALA A 329 -4.37 -4.41 14.48
C ALA A 329 -3.57 -5.41 15.32
N HIS A 330 -3.47 -5.19 16.64
CA HIS A 330 -2.83 -6.12 17.58
C HIS A 330 -3.44 -7.53 17.51
N VAL A 331 -4.77 -7.63 17.55
CA VAL A 331 -5.47 -8.93 17.47
C VAL A 331 -5.29 -9.58 16.11
N LEU A 332 -5.20 -8.82 15.01
CA LEU A 332 -4.93 -9.38 13.68
C LEU A 332 -3.48 -9.83 13.51
N ALA A 333 -2.50 -9.12 14.09
CA ALA A 333 -1.09 -9.52 14.07
C ALA A 333 -0.84 -10.84 14.82
N ALA A 334 -1.47 -11.02 15.98
CA ALA A 334 -1.45 -12.29 16.71
C ALA A 334 -2.22 -13.39 15.97
N LEU A 335 -3.33 -13.06 15.31
CA LEU A 335 -4.14 -14.03 14.58
C LEU A 335 -3.43 -14.54 13.31
N ASP A 336 -2.75 -13.68 12.54
CA ASP A 336 -2.01 -14.12 11.35
C ASP A 336 -0.89 -15.10 11.74
N ALA A 337 -0.12 -14.78 12.79
CA ALA A 337 0.89 -15.68 13.34
C ALA A 337 0.30 -17.01 13.83
N GLU A 338 -0.83 -17.01 14.55
CA GLU A 338 -1.53 -18.24 14.95
C GLU A 338 -2.02 -19.07 13.76
N ILE A 339 -2.49 -18.43 12.67
CA ILE A 339 -2.88 -19.14 11.45
C ILE A 339 -1.65 -19.78 10.79
N ARG A 340 -0.57 -19.03 10.61
CA ARG A 340 0.68 -19.51 9.99
C ARG A 340 1.29 -20.67 10.77
N VAL A 341 1.44 -20.53 12.09
CA VAL A 341 1.98 -21.59 12.98
C VAL A 341 1.14 -22.86 12.94
N ARG A 342 -0.20 -22.76 12.86
CA ARG A 342 -1.09 -23.94 12.84
C ARG A 342 -1.19 -24.61 11.47
N THR A 343 -0.75 -23.93 10.41
CA THR A 343 -0.87 -24.40 9.04
C THR A 343 0.48 -24.62 8.36
N ASP A 344 1.59 -24.62 9.12
CA ASP A 344 2.96 -24.71 8.59
C ASP A 344 3.21 -23.68 7.46
N GLY A 345 2.75 -22.45 7.67
CA GLY A 345 2.82 -21.33 6.73
C GLY A 345 1.91 -21.44 5.50
N GLN A 346 1.11 -22.50 5.35
CA GLN A 346 0.29 -22.74 4.15
C GLN A 346 -0.98 -21.87 4.06
N GLN A 347 -1.35 -21.19 5.15
CA GLN A 347 -2.46 -20.23 5.20
C GLN A 347 -2.03 -19.00 6.00
N THR A 348 -2.73 -17.90 5.74
CA THR A 348 -2.56 -16.61 6.41
C THR A 348 -3.93 -16.03 6.76
N LEU A 349 -3.93 -14.86 7.40
CA LEU A 349 -5.11 -14.03 7.59
C LEU A 349 -5.72 -13.57 6.25
N ARG A 350 -4.99 -13.62 5.12
CA ARG A 350 -5.53 -13.30 3.79
C ARG A 350 -6.63 -14.28 3.41
N ASP A 351 -6.38 -15.58 3.58
CA ASP A 351 -7.35 -16.66 3.31
C ASP A 351 -8.65 -16.51 4.12
N VAL A 352 -8.58 -15.94 5.33
CA VAL A 352 -9.76 -15.61 6.15
C VAL A 352 -10.59 -14.51 5.49
N PHE A 353 -9.96 -13.45 4.97
CA PHE A 353 -10.66 -12.38 4.26
C PHE A 353 -11.20 -12.82 2.89
N GLU A 354 -10.59 -13.82 2.24
CA GLU A 354 -11.11 -14.39 0.98
C GLU A 354 -12.45 -15.13 1.17
N LYS A 355 -12.72 -15.65 2.38
CA LYS A 355 -14.01 -16.27 2.73
C LYS A 355 -15.21 -15.34 2.57
N ARG A 356 -15.01 -14.02 2.46
CA ARG A 356 -16.06 -13.04 2.15
C ARG A 356 -16.74 -13.29 0.81
N SER A 357 -16.04 -13.90 -0.15
CA SER A 357 -16.57 -14.26 -1.47
C SER A 357 -17.56 -15.44 -1.43
N GLU A 358 -17.53 -16.24 -0.37
CA GLU A 358 -18.39 -17.41 -0.19
C GLU A 358 -19.66 -17.02 0.60
N GLU A 359 -20.86 -17.16 -0.02
CA GLU A 359 -22.18 -16.84 0.59
C GLU A 359 -22.34 -17.38 2.01
N ARG A 360 -21.74 -18.55 2.29
CA ARG A 360 -21.77 -19.21 3.59
C ARG A 360 -21.25 -18.35 4.75
N TYR A 361 -20.34 -17.40 4.53
CA TYR A 361 -19.78 -16.54 5.60
C TYR A 361 -20.26 -15.08 5.53
N GLY A 362 -21.35 -14.81 4.80
CA GLY A 362 -22.10 -13.55 4.94
C GLY A 362 -21.27 -12.28 4.76
N GLU A 363 -20.28 -12.27 3.86
CA GLU A 363 -19.32 -11.17 3.65
C GLU A 363 -18.49 -10.77 4.89
N LEU A 364 -18.45 -11.64 5.91
CA LEU A 364 -17.94 -11.42 7.27
C LEU A 364 -18.64 -10.25 7.98
N HIS A 365 -19.97 -10.21 7.91
CA HIS A 365 -20.79 -9.17 8.56
C HIS A 365 -20.90 -9.28 10.09
N ASP A 366 -20.59 -10.43 10.68
CA ASP A 366 -20.63 -10.60 12.13
C ASP A 366 -19.52 -11.50 12.70
N HIS A 367 -19.43 -11.50 14.03
CA HIS A 367 -18.46 -12.27 14.80
C HIS A 367 -18.51 -13.78 14.54
N GLU A 368 -19.68 -14.39 14.34
CA GLU A 368 -19.78 -15.84 14.10
C GLU A 368 -19.33 -16.19 12.68
N ASP A 369 -19.59 -15.32 11.70
CA ASP A 369 -19.05 -15.45 10.35
C ASP A 369 -17.50 -15.38 10.36
N PHE A 370 -16.92 -14.40 11.05
CA PHE A 370 -15.46 -14.26 11.21
C PHE A 370 -14.83 -15.45 11.96
N ARG A 371 -15.37 -15.80 13.13
CA ARG A 371 -14.95 -16.95 13.94
C ARG A 371 -14.96 -18.25 13.13
N ARG A 372 -15.97 -18.45 12.30
CA ARG A 372 -16.12 -19.63 11.45
C ARG A 372 -15.16 -19.64 10.26
N ALA A 373 -14.89 -18.48 9.65
CA ALA A 373 -13.87 -18.36 8.62
C ALA A 373 -12.47 -18.70 9.16
N VAL A 374 -12.10 -18.20 10.35
CA VAL A 374 -10.83 -18.52 11.02
C VAL A 374 -10.69 -20.03 11.32
N VAL A 375 -11.75 -20.67 11.82
CA VAL A 375 -11.75 -22.12 12.11
C VAL A 375 -11.65 -22.95 10.83
N ASP A 376 -12.39 -22.57 9.78
CA ASP A 376 -12.39 -23.31 8.51
C ASP A 376 -11.07 -23.12 7.72
N VAL A 377 -10.35 -22.00 7.92
CA VAL A 377 -8.99 -21.74 7.37
C VAL A 377 -7.91 -22.50 8.13
N THR A 378 -7.90 -22.44 9.46
CA THR A 378 -6.88 -23.15 10.27
C THR A 378 -7.12 -24.66 10.36
N GLY A 379 -8.34 -25.13 10.07
CA GLY A 379 -8.76 -26.51 10.32
C GLY A 379 -8.85 -26.88 11.81
N ASP A 380 -8.68 -25.91 12.71
CA ASP A 380 -8.56 -26.12 14.15
C ASP A 380 -9.75 -25.48 14.91
N GLY A 381 -10.60 -26.33 15.46
CA GLY A 381 -11.76 -25.90 16.26
C GLY A 381 -11.40 -25.14 17.54
N SER A 382 -10.16 -25.19 18.03
CA SER A 382 -9.73 -24.40 19.20
C SER A 382 -9.59 -22.90 18.89
N MET A 383 -9.39 -22.53 17.62
CA MET A 383 -9.38 -21.13 17.20
C MET A 383 -10.73 -20.43 17.38
N ALA A 384 -11.81 -21.20 17.53
CA ALA A 384 -13.11 -20.66 17.85
C ALA A 384 -13.12 -19.99 19.24
N ASP A 385 -12.52 -20.66 20.24
CA ASP A 385 -12.37 -20.15 21.60
C ASP A 385 -11.35 -19.01 21.68
N TRP A 386 -10.31 -19.04 20.83
CA TRP A 386 -9.34 -17.95 20.66
C TRP A 386 -10.03 -16.66 20.20
N VAL A 387 -10.82 -16.74 19.11
CA VAL A 387 -11.56 -15.59 18.57
C VAL A 387 -12.62 -15.10 19.56
N ASP A 388 -13.36 -16.00 20.21
CA ASP A 388 -14.31 -15.63 21.27
C ASP A 388 -13.64 -14.92 22.46
N THR A 389 -12.39 -15.26 22.78
CA THR A 389 -11.62 -14.61 23.84
C THR A 389 -11.15 -13.22 23.42
N TYR A 390 -10.40 -13.08 22.33
CA TYR A 390 -9.70 -11.82 22.04
C TYR A 390 -10.54 -10.80 21.27
N VAL A 391 -11.52 -11.26 20.47
CA VAL A 391 -12.48 -10.38 19.80
C VAL A 391 -13.73 -10.16 20.69
N GLY A 392 -14.09 -11.15 21.50
CA GLY A 392 -15.28 -11.14 22.36
C GLY A 392 -15.10 -10.66 23.80
N THR A 393 -13.88 -10.36 24.26
CA THR A 393 -13.61 -9.83 25.62
C THR A 393 -12.61 -8.66 25.62
N ASN A 394 -12.26 -8.15 26.81
CA ASN A 394 -11.23 -7.12 26.98
C ASN A 394 -9.79 -7.65 26.92
N ALA A 395 -9.58 -8.98 26.87
CA ALA A 395 -8.27 -9.59 26.74
C ALA A 395 -7.50 -9.13 25.48
N THR A 396 -6.18 -9.26 25.53
CA THR A 396 -5.24 -8.96 24.44
C THR A 396 -4.35 -10.19 24.25
N PRO A 397 -4.20 -10.72 23.01
CA PRO A 397 -3.35 -11.88 22.75
C PRO A 397 -1.87 -11.46 22.77
N PRO A 398 -0.92 -12.39 23.05
CA PRO A 398 0.47 -12.13 22.73
C PRO A 398 0.65 -12.09 21.20
N VAL A 399 1.49 -11.18 20.72
CA VAL A 399 2.01 -11.15 19.34
C VAL A 399 3.43 -11.73 19.42
N PRO A 400 3.79 -12.74 18.62
CA PRO A 400 5.16 -13.29 18.61
C PRO A 400 6.20 -12.29 18.10
N ASP A 401 7.39 -12.32 18.71
CA ASP A 401 8.56 -11.53 18.29
C ASP A 401 9.36 -12.17 17.12
N ASP A 402 8.81 -13.20 16.47
CA ASP A 402 9.47 -13.99 15.41
C ASP A 402 9.19 -13.34 14.02
N PRO A 403 10.21 -12.82 13.33
CA PRO A 403 10.05 -12.12 12.05
C PRO A 403 9.54 -13.04 10.93
N SER A 404 9.91 -14.33 10.94
CA SER A 404 9.52 -15.29 9.91
C SER A 404 7.99 -15.51 9.81
N LEU A 405 7.25 -15.13 10.86
CA LEU A 405 5.79 -15.16 10.88
C LEU A 405 5.14 -13.97 10.17
N TYR A 406 5.91 -12.99 9.70
CA TYR A 406 5.41 -11.73 9.15
C TYR A 406 5.88 -11.42 7.72
N VAL A 407 6.55 -12.37 7.06
CA VAL A 407 6.89 -12.29 5.64
C VAL A 407 5.67 -12.50 4.73
N ASN A 408 5.69 -11.97 3.51
CA ASN A 408 4.60 -12.08 2.54
C ASN A 408 4.62 -13.45 1.83
N HIS A 409 5.80 -13.95 1.44
CA HIS A 409 5.96 -15.22 0.73
C HIS A 409 7.36 -15.80 1.00
N PRO A 410 7.53 -17.11 1.25
CA PRO A 410 8.84 -17.72 1.55
C PRO A 410 9.85 -17.73 0.37
N ASP A 411 9.38 -17.39 -0.84
CA ASP A 411 10.23 -17.21 -2.04
C ASP A 411 10.56 -15.72 -2.31
N ALA A 412 10.15 -14.79 -1.43
CA ALA A 412 10.62 -13.40 -1.46
C ALA A 412 12.05 -13.31 -0.90
N ASP A 413 12.67 -12.16 -1.11
CA ASP A 413 14.00 -11.75 -0.65
C ASP A 413 13.77 -10.32 -0.15
N THR A 414 13.33 -10.21 1.10
CA THR A 414 12.64 -9.01 1.61
C THR A 414 13.61 -7.87 1.96
N ASP A 415 14.83 -8.18 2.39
CA ASP A 415 15.88 -7.18 2.65
C ASP A 415 16.88 -7.00 1.48
N GLY A 416 16.96 -7.95 0.54
CA GLY A 416 17.80 -7.88 -0.65
C GLY A 416 19.22 -8.41 -0.48
N ASP A 417 19.51 -9.21 0.55
CA ASP A 417 20.80 -9.88 0.77
C ASP A 417 21.10 -10.95 -0.30
N GLY A 418 20.05 -11.62 -0.82
CA GLY A 418 20.14 -12.65 -1.84
C GLY A 418 19.85 -14.09 -1.38
N MET A 419 19.51 -14.30 -0.11
CA MET A 419 18.74 -15.45 0.37
C MET A 419 17.23 -15.20 0.21
N THR A 420 16.41 -16.25 0.36
CA THR A 420 14.95 -16.06 0.44
C THR A 420 14.45 -16.12 1.88
N ASP A 421 13.36 -15.40 2.17
CA ASP A 421 12.67 -15.34 3.47
C ASP A 421 12.45 -16.74 4.09
N GLY A 422 12.22 -17.76 3.24
CA GLY A 422 12.04 -19.16 3.64
C GLY A 422 13.33 -19.97 3.84
N GLU A 423 14.45 -19.57 3.22
CA GLU A 423 15.79 -20.12 3.52
C GLU A 423 16.30 -19.56 4.86
N GLU A 424 16.11 -18.27 5.09
CA GLU A 424 16.42 -17.57 6.34
C GLU A 424 15.65 -18.14 7.53
N ALA A 425 14.33 -18.24 7.42
CA ALA A 425 13.49 -18.88 8.43
C ALA A 425 13.86 -20.34 8.73
N ALA A 426 14.51 -21.04 7.79
CA ALA A 426 15.01 -22.41 7.99
C ALA A 426 16.39 -22.47 8.67
N LEU A 427 17.17 -21.38 8.61
CA LEU A 427 18.47 -21.22 9.25
C LEU A 427 18.37 -20.54 10.62
N GLY A 428 17.32 -19.74 10.85
CA GLY A 428 17.08 -19.00 12.08
C GLY A 428 17.57 -17.55 12.04
N THR A 429 17.78 -17.00 10.84
CA THR A 429 18.09 -15.59 10.58
C THR A 429 16.82 -14.72 10.49
N ASP A 430 16.95 -13.40 10.40
CA ASP A 430 15.83 -12.43 10.34
C ASP A 430 15.59 -11.94 8.89
N PRO A 431 14.49 -12.35 8.21
CA PRO A 431 14.11 -11.91 6.85
C PRO A 431 13.91 -10.41 6.59
N PHE A 432 14.18 -9.57 7.59
CA PHE A 432 14.16 -8.11 7.47
C PHE A 432 15.51 -7.48 7.82
N SER A 433 16.59 -8.27 7.94
CA SER A 433 17.93 -7.84 8.31
C SER A 433 19.01 -8.66 7.60
N ALA A 434 19.50 -8.11 6.47
CA ALA A 434 20.53 -8.70 5.61
C ALA A 434 21.84 -9.10 6.32
N ASP A 435 22.04 -8.63 7.55
CA ASP A 435 23.10 -8.94 8.50
C ASP A 435 22.36 -9.17 9.84
N THR A 436 22.13 -10.44 10.21
CA THR A 436 21.25 -10.80 11.33
C THR A 436 21.85 -10.50 12.70
N ASP A 437 23.17 -10.67 12.86
CA ASP A 437 23.85 -10.49 14.15
C ASP A 437 24.66 -9.19 14.26
N GLY A 438 24.85 -8.46 13.16
CA GLY A 438 25.32 -7.08 13.10
C GLY A 438 26.83 -6.94 13.00
N ASP A 439 27.53 -7.94 12.46
CA ASP A 439 29.00 -7.99 12.39
C ASP A 439 29.59 -7.31 11.13
N GLY A 440 28.77 -7.10 10.10
CA GLY A 440 29.13 -6.47 8.83
C GLY A 440 29.33 -7.42 7.66
N LEU A 441 29.16 -8.73 7.84
CA LEU A 441 28.88 -9.70 6.76
C LEU A 441 27.36 -9.76 6.52
N SER A 442 26.97 -10.37 5.40
CA SER A 442 25.55 -10.66 5.15
C SER A 442 25.28 -12.14 5.35
N ASP A 443 24.05 -12.50 5.70
CA ASP A 443 23.68 -13.89 6.00
C ASP A 443 24.01 -14.83 4.82
N ALA A 444 23.82 -14.38 3.58
CA ALA A 444 24.22 -15.08 2.35
C ALA A 444 25.74 -15.21 2.18
N VAL A 445 26.51 -14.20 2.60
CA VAL A 445 27.98 -14.22 2.57
C VAL A 445 28.52 -15.22 3.58
N GLU A 446 27.96 -15.23 4.79
CA GLU A 446 28.33 -16.11 5.88
C GLU A 446 28.03 -17.58 5.61
N LEU A 447 26.81 -17.86 5.13
CA LEU A 447 26.42 -19.21 4.70
C LEU A 447 27.37 -19.76 3.61
N ALA A 448 27.89 -18.88 2.74
CA ALA A 448 28.90 -19.23 1.75
C ALA A 448 30.33 -19.33 2.31
N GLY A 449 30.65 -18.58 3.37
CA GLY A 449 31.90 -18.61 4.13
C GLY A 449 32.03 -19.81 5.09
N ALA A 450 30.90 -20.42 5.44
CA ALA A 450 30.74 -21.43 6.49
C ALA A 450 30.96 -20.91 7.93
N THR A 451 30.71 -19.62 8.14
CA THR A 451 30.43 -19.01 9.45
C THR A 451 28.97 -19.25 9.84
N ASN A 452 28.48 -18.63 10.91
CA ASN A 452 27.12 -18.77 11.40
C ASN A 452 26.48 -17.41 11.69
N ALA A 453 25.64 -16.95 10.75
CA ALA A 453 24.89 -15.69 10.72
C ALA A 453 23.85 -15.45 11.83
N THR A 454 24.08 -16.03 13.00
CA THR A 454 23.34 -15.78 14.24
C THR A 454 24.29 -15.58 15.43
N LEU A 455 25.59 -15.47 15.14
CA LEU A 455 26.71 -15.34 16.06
C LEU A 455 27.84 -14.54 15.37
N ALA A 456 27.89 -13.23 15.65
CA ALA A 456 28.93 -12.30 15.19
C ALA A 456 30.39 -12.67 15.54
N ASP A 457 30.65 -13.81 16.16
CA ASP A 457 31.95 -14.39 16.52
C ASP A 457 31.72 -15.92 16.52
N THR A 458 31.90 -16.56 15.36
CA THR A 458 31.50 -17.95 15.10
C THR A 458 32.27 -18.96 15.96
N ASP A 459 33.55 -18.70 16.23
CA ASP A 459 34.43 -19.62 16.96
C ASP A 459 34.76 -19.21 18.41
N ALA A 460 34.25 -18.04 18.84
CA ALA A 460 34.24 -17.48 20.18
C ALA A 460 35.61 -17.03 20.72
N ASP A 461 36.43 -16.42 19.86
CA ASP A 461 37.80 -15.97 20.17
C ASP A 461 37.88 -14.51 20.68
N ALA A 462 36.82 -13.74 20.48
CA ALA A 462 36.64 -12.29 20.68
C ALA A 462 37.12 -11.37 19.55
N LEU A 463 37.20 -11.89 18.32
CA LEU A 463 37.20 -11.17 17.05
C LEU A 463 35.89 -11.50 16.33
N ASP A 464 35.29 -10.52 15.67
CA ASP A 464 34.04 -10.74 14.91
C ASP A 464 34.33 -11.17 13.45
N ASP A 465 33.47 -12.00 12.86
CA ASP A 465 33.74 -12.69 11.59
C ASP A 465 33.95 -11.69 10.42
N GLY A 466 33.20 -10.58 10.45
CA GLY A 466 33.36 -9.42 9.60
C GLY A 466 34.74 -8.76 9.75
N ARG A 467 35.23 -8.58 10.98
CA ARG A 467 36.58 -8.09 11.24
C ARG A 467 37.67 -9.09 10.86
N GLU A 468 37.40 -10.38 10.94
CA GLU A 468 38.30 -11.44 10.47
C GLU A 468 38.46 -11.43 8.96
N SER A 469 37.36 -11.22 8.23
CA SER A 469 37.34 -10.98 6.79
C SER A 469 38.18 -9.76 6.39
N GLU A 470 38.20 -8.69 7.21
CA GLU A 470 39.11 -7.55 7.04
C GLU A 470 40.57 -7.83 7.42
N LEU A 471 40.83 -8.79 8.31
CA LEU A 471 42.16 -9.17 8.82
C LEU A 471 42.80 -10.37 8.11
N PRO A 472 42.23 -10.82 6.98
CA PRO A 472 42.23 -12.20 6.48
C PRO A 472 42.63 -13.32 7.47
N THR A 473 42.03 -13.33 8.67
CA THR A 473 42.06 -14.50 9.57
C THR A 473 40.96 -15.49 9.15
N ASN A 474 40.67 -16.51 9.95
CA ASN A 474 39.72 -17.56 9.62
C ASN A 474 38.72 -17.76 10.76
N ALA A 475 37.54 -17.16 10.60
CA ALA A 475 36.36 -17.18 11.49
C ALA A 475 35.71 -18.56 11.75
N THR A 476 36.47 -19.62 11.60
CA THR A 476 36.11 -20.98 12.02
C THR A 476 37.23 -21.65 12.83
N LEU A 477 38.31 -20.92 13.11
CA LEU A 477 39.50 -21.31 13.87
C LEU A 477 40.02 -20.12 14.71
N ALA A 478 39.67 -20.13 16.00
CA ALA A 478 40.10 -19.23 17.09
C ALA A 478 41.64 -19.08 17.33
N ASP A 479 42.50 -19.47 16.39
CA ASP A 479 43.96 -19.37 16.34
C ASP A 479 44.34 -19.73 14.88
N THR A 480 44.36 -18.74 13.99
CA THR A 480 44.48 -18.97 12.53
C THR A 480 45.83 -19.55 12.15
N ASP A 481 46.90 -19.15 12.82
CA ASP A 481 48.27 -19.55 12.48
C ASP A 481 48.81 -20.74 13.30
N GLY A 482 48.18 -21.05 14.44
CA GLY A 482 48.43 -22.21 15.27
C GLY A 482 49.53 -22.03 16.33
N ASP A 483 49.86 -20.81 16.75
CA ASP A 483 50.92 -20.55 17.74
C ASP A 483 50.48 -20.64 19.21
N GLY A 484 49.16 -20.68 19.45
CA GLY A 484 48.54 -20.81 20.77
C GLY A 484 48.10 -19.49 21.40
N VAL A 485 48.14 -18.38 20.66
CA VAL A 485 47.39 -17.16 20.95
C VAL A 485 46.14 -17.13 20.06
N VAL A 486 45.01 -16.64 20.59
CA VAL A 486 43.78 -16.47 19.80
C VAL A 486 43.84 -15.16 19.01
N ASP A 487 43.28 -15.11 17.81
CA ASP A 487 43.39 -14.01 16.85
C ASP A 487 42.84 -12.70 17.42
N GLY A 488 41.69 -12.73 18.13
CA GLY A 488 41.13 -11.60 18.89
C GLY A 488 42.02 -11.07 20.02
N ARG A 489 43.20 -11.68 20.25
CA ARG A 489 44.21 -11.25 21.24
C ARG A 489 45.65 -11.22 20.73
N ASP A 490 45.88 -11.56 19.46
CA ASP A 490 47.21 -11.52 18.89
C ASP A 490 47.51 -10.19 18.20
N ASP A 491 48.73 -9.69 18.36
CA ASP A 491 49.25 -8.56 17.60
C ASP A 491 49.61 -8.99 16.15
N TYR A 492 49.72 -10.30 15.85
CA TYR A 492 50.22 -10.86 14.58
C TYR A 492 49.52 -12.18 14.10
N PRO A 493 48.16 -12.27 14.04
CA PRO A 493 47.39 -13.54 13.90
C PRO A 493 47.56 -14.34 12.59
N LEU A 494 48.56 -14.01 11.78
CA LEU A 494 48.93 -14.67 10.52
C LEU A 494 50.42 -15.06 10.47
N ASN A 495 51.10 -15.12 11.62
CA ASN A 495 52.54 -15.29 11.72
C ASN A 495 52.96 -16.04 13.01
N ALA A 496 52.87 -17.37 12.97
CA ALA A 496 53.09 -18.29 14.09
C ALA A 496 54.50 -18.31 14.76
N GLU A 497 55.37 -17.37 14.41
CA GLU A 497 56.65 -17.13 15.06
C GLU A 497 56.55 -15.99 16.12
N HIS A 498 55.34 -15.50 16.43
CA HIS A 498 55.13 -14.16 16.98
C HIS A 498 54.05 -14.03 18.08
N THR A 499 53.97 -15.01 18.99
CA THR A 499 53.11 -15.15 20.21
C THR A 499 52.99 -13.93 21.16
N THR A 500 52.86 -12.69 20.69
CA THR A 500 52.91 -11.46 21.49
C THR A 500 51.53 -10.88 21.70
N VAL A 501 50.94 -11.21 22.85
CA VAL A 501 49.72 -10.56 23.34
C VAL A 501 50.06 -9.17 23.90
N THR A 502 49.47 -8.09 23.36
CA THR A 502 49.45 -6.82 24.09
C THR A 502 48.60 -6.96 25.36
N PRO A 503 49.14 -6.69 26.56
CA PRO A 503 48.38 -6.88 27.80
C PRO A 503 47.27 -5.83 27.93
N VAL A 504 46.03 -6.25 27.68
CA VAL A 504 44.81 -5.47 27.92
C VAL A 504 44.88 -4.83 29.32
N PRO A 505 44.70 -3.50 29.47
CA PRO A 505 44.71 -2.86 30.77
C PRO A 505 43.56 -3.42 31.61
N ARG A 506 43.87 -4.16 32.67
CA ARG A 506 42.87 -4.78 33.56
C ARG A 506 41.94 -3.71 34.12
N SER A 507 40.75 -3.58 33.53
CA SER A 507 39.62 -2.90 34.14
C SER A 507 39.31 -3.59 35.47
N THR A 508 39.25 -2.82 36.54
CA THR A 508 38.86 -3.34 37.85
C THR A 508 37.35 -3.50 37.88
N GLU A 509 36.86 -4.70 37.54
CA GLU A 509 35.53 -5.10 37.95
C GLU A 509 35.38 -4.85 39.46
N THR A 510 34.46 -3.96 39.78
CA THR A 510 34.00 -3.74 41.15
C THR A 510 32.56 -4.18 41.15
N GLU A 511 32.22 -5.24 41.90
CA GLU A 511 30.84 -5.68 42.08
C GLU A 511 29.98 -4.52 42.62
N SER A 512 29.28 -3.82 41.73
CA SER A 512 28.33 -2.79 42.12
C SER A 512 27.00 -3.45 42.45
N VAL A 513 26.79 -3.74 43.74
CA VAL A 513 25.49 -4.15 44.28
C VAL A 513 24.41 -3.18 43.80
N ALA A 514 23.46 -3.70 43.03
CA ALA A 514 22.35 -2.94 42.47
C ALA A 514 21.58 -2.24 43.60
N THR A 515 21.75 -0.92 43.69
CA THR A 515 20.95 -0.04 44.55
C THR A 515 20.21 0.91 43.64
N THR A 516 18.88 0.79 43.61
CA THR A 516 18.00 1.60 42.78
C THR A 516 18.22 3.09 43.03
N GLN A 517 18.64 3.83 42.00
CA GLN A 517 18.47 5.27 41.92
C GLN A 517 17.65 5.61 40.69
N SER A 518 16.65 6.45 40.91
CA SER A 518 15.72 6.95 39.90
C SER A 518 16.42 7.80 38.84
N GLU A 519 16.01 7.62 37.58
CA GLU A 519 16.37 8.53 36.49
C GLU A 519 15.93 9.98 36.77
N PRO A 520 16.66 10.98 36.26
CA PRO A 520 16.18 12.35 36.17
C PRO A 520 15.14 12.50 35.03
N PRO A 521 14.19 13.44 35.13
CA PRO A 521 13.16 13.62 34.11
C PRO A 521 13.74 14.17 32.78
N PRO A 522 13.08 13.90 31.63
CA PRO A 522 13.57 14.33 30.31
C PRO A 522 13.60 15.86 30.16
N ASP A 523 14.67 16.37 29.53
CA ASP A 523 14.85 17.79 29.21
C ASP A 523 13.82 18.24 28.17
N THR A 524 13.04 19.26 28.52
CA THR A 524 11.98 19.84 27.69
C THR A 524 12.41 21.17 27.07
N THR A 525 13.45 21.13 26.22
CA THR A 525 13.83 22.26 25.37
C THR A 525 13.98 21.87 23.89
N PRO A 526 13.40 22.65 22.95
CA PRO A 526 13.32 22.25 21.54
C PRO A 526 14.64 22.47 20.81
N ARG A 527 15.24 21.39 20.28
CA ARG A 527 16.41 21.47 19.39
C ARG A 527 15.99 22.07 18.04
N ARG A 528 16.55 23.24 17.72
CA ARG A 528 16.54 23.79 16.36
C ARG A 528 17.67 23.14 15.56
N TYR A 529 17.34 22.30 14.59
CA TYR A 529 18.31 21.90 13.58
C TYR A 529 18.39 22.98 12.50
N GLY A 530 19.57 23.58 12.36
CA GLY A 530 19.92 24.43 11.23
C GLY A 530 20.53 23.59 10.11
N LEU A 531 20.43 24.08 8.87
CA LEU A 531 21.11 23.46 7.73
C LEU A 531 22.64 23.52 7.87
N GLU A 532 23.30 22.66 7.08
CA GLU A 532 24.75 22.63 6.73
C GLU A 532 25.71 21.80 7.62
N LYS A 533 25.73 20.48 7.37
CA LYS A 533 26.92 19.70 6.93
C LYS A 533 26.48 18.26 6.60
N TRP A 534 26.33 17.82 5.34
CA TRP A 534 27.28 17.63 4.22
C TRP A 534 28.20 16.41 4.32
N LEU A 535 27.81 15.37 3.56
CA LEU A 535 28.61 14.70 2.51
C LEU A 535 30.05 14.29 2.85
N PHE A 536 30.23 12.98 3.04
CA PHE A 536 31.53 12.30 3.09
C PHE A 536 31.71 11.21 2.00
N GLU A 537 30.66 10.88 1.24
CA GLU A 537 30.49 9.53 0.67
C GLU A 537 30.69 9.39 -0.85
N LEU A 538 31.39 10.33 -1.51
CA LEU A 538 31.76 10.19 -2.92
C LEU A 538 33.24 10.56 -3.13
N GLY A 539 34.11 9.57 -2.88
CA GLY A 539 35.56 9.72 -2.94
C GLY A 539 36.11 9.86 -4.36
N LEU A 540 36.25 11.10 -4.85
CA LEU A 540 37.08 11.44 -6.01
C LEU A 540 37.95 12.69 -5.73
N PRO A 541 39.20 12.71 -6.23
CA PRO A 541 40.21 13.69 -5.78
C PRO A 541 40.06 15.09 -6.42
N SER A 542 40.39 16.10 -5.61
CA SER A 542 40.49 17.51 -5.99
C SER A 542 41.85 17.85 -6.63
N ASP A 543 41.86 18.57 -7.77
CA ASP A 543 42.43 19.93 -7.81
C ASP A 543 42.21 20.68 -9.14
N GLU A 544 42.47 21.99 -9.09
CA GLU A 544 42.02 23.04 -10.00
C GLU A 544 42.71 23.10 -11.40
N THR A 545 42.02 23.62 -12.43
CA THR A 545 42.21 25.01 -12.93
C THR A 545 41.43 25.30 -14.23
N ALA A 546 41.35 26.59 -14.61
CA ALA A 546 40.35 27.13 -15.52
C ALA A 546 40.74 27.23 -17.02
N GLN A 547 39.69 27.43 -17.85
CA GLN A 547 39.70 27.97 -19.24
C GLN A 547 40.25 27.09 -20.38
N GLY A 548 39.38 26.78 -21.36
CA GLY A 548 39.76 26.22 -22.66
C GLY A 548 38.59 26.17 -23.65
N VAL A 549 38.81 26.54 -24.92
CA VAL A 549 37.76 26.72 -25.94
C VAL A 549 37.97 25.79 -27.15
N ALA A 550 36.87 25.12 -27.56
CA ALA A 550 36.53 24.61 -28.91
C ALA A 550 37.15 23.29 -29.48
N LEU A 551 36.41 22.76 -30.48
CA LEU A 551 36.62 21.56 -31.35
C LEU A 551 36.36 20.20 -30.65
N VAL A 552 35.75 19.14 -31.26
CA VAL A 552 35.26 18.89 -32.64
C VAL A 552 34.10 17.85 -32.68
N VAL A 553 33.41 17.74 -33.83
CA VAL A 553 32.13 17.01 -34.15
C VAL A 553 32.35 16.11 -35.39
N PRO A 554 31.79 14.87 -35.59
CA PRO A 554 30.38 14.40 -35.39
C PRO A 554 30.20 12.90 -34.94
N VAL A 555 29.03 12.30 -35.29
CA VAL A 555 28.58 10.86 -35.23
C VAL A 555 27.87 10.48 -33.92
N VAL A 556 26.55 10.21 -33.85
CA VAL A 556 25.65 9.48 -34.77
C VAL A 556 24.40 10.30 -35.15
N VAL A 557 24.29 10.71 -36.43
CA VAL A 557 23.01 11.15 -37.07
C VAL A 557 22.53 10.00 -37.98
N PHE A 558 22.56 8.77 -37.44
CA PHE A 558 22.49 7.55 -38.24
C PHE A 558 21.69 6.42 -37.57
N LEU A 559 20.48 6.73 -37.08
CA LEU A 559 19.42 5.74 -36.83
C LEU A 559 18.00 6.35 -36.68
N LEU A 560 17.74 7.51 -37.31
CA LEU A 560 16.39 8.10 -37.44
C LEU A 560 15.85 8.08 -38.89
N ILE A 561 16.48 7.31 -39.78
CA ILE A 561 16.03 7.09 -41.17
C ILE A 561 16.10 5.60 -41.55
N ALA A 562 15.46 4.78 -40.69
CA ALA A 562 14.98 3.40 -40.89
C ALA A 562 14.33 3.05 -39.53
N VAL A 563 13.01 2.91 -39.36
CA VAL A 563 12.05 2.17 -40.19
C VAL A 563 10.82 3.02 -40.54
N ARG A 564 10.87 3.66 -41.71
CA ARG A 564 9.67 4.05 -42.46
C ARG A 564 9.92 3.51 -43.87
N LEU A 565 9.05 2.61 -44.34
CA LEU A 565 9.20 1.71 -45.51
C LEU A 565 9.80 0.31 -45.22
N ALA A 566 9.06 -0.53 -44.50
CA ALA A 566 8.97 -1.98 -44.77
C ALA A 566 7.74 -2.58 -44.04
N HIS A 567 6.68 -2.82 -44.81
CA HIS A 567 5.34 -3.32 -44.42
C HIS A 567 4.47 -2.37 -43.57
#